data_AF-A0A4Y5STV5-F1
#
_entry.id   AF-A0A4Y5STV5-F1
#
_cell.length_a   1.000
_cell.length_b   1.000
_cell.length_c   1.000
_cell.angle_alpha   90.00
_cell.angle_beta   90.00
_cell.angle_gamma   90.00
#
_symmetry.space_group_name_H-M   'P 1'
#
loop_
_entity.id
_entity.type
_entity.pdbx_description
1 polymer ?
#
loop_
_entity_poly.entity_id
_entity_poly.type
_entity_poly.pdbx_seq_one_letter_code
_entity_poly.pdbx_strand_id
1 'polypeptide(L)'
;MARKPKLGLPLQTLRNAPDAMEGRRLRGGVFEIDSDQIETTGRLDDRLQIGVEGLKASIARNGQRVPILVRPLDGDRYSLIYGRRRLEACRELGIKVRAIVTEIEGDQALRDQLLENQERRDLSFIERALVAAALLDGDHLNEAERTNKGVAEVLNLTEAGVSQLLSVVRAVGEDLVLAIGAAPGIGRPRWEELKKLLAAADADRDPLVSLANNIKTTHSGDADEKSDKAFLAVLSSAQRSGPPLHNRPPAVLIPGIGAAMVATGRRGKQFTLDLRAEDSNFVSWLEGNAPQLIAELHERWKRSED
;
A
#
# COMPACT_ATOMS: atom_id res chain seq x y z
N MET A 1 19.89 9.00 -53.36
CA MET A 1 18.72 9.83 -53.72
C MET A 1 17.52 8.94 -54.01
N ALA A 2 16.31 9.46 -53.80
CA ALA A 2 14.98 8.86 -54.00
C ALA A 2 14.40 8.16 -52.76
N ARG A 3 13.17 8.42 -52.29
CA ARG A 3 12.10 9.38 -52.62
C ARG A 3 11.06 9.18 -51.48
N LYS A 4 10.61 10.24 -50.82
CA LYS A 4 9.45 10.19 -49.91
C LYS A 4 8.19 9.84 -50.70
N PRO A 5 7.26 9.04 -50.16
CA PRO A 5 5.85 9.17 -50.47
C PRO A 5 5.17 9.99 -49.36
N LYS A 6 4.64 11.16 -49.74
CA LYS A 6 3.50 11.77 -49.05
C LYS A 6 2.25 11.14 -49.65
N LEU A 7 1.34 10.64 -48.82
CA LEU A 7 -0.08 10.70 -49.15
C LEU A 7 -0.89 10.75 -47.86
N GLY A 8 -1.54 11.89 -47.64
CA GLY A 8 -2.57 12.02 -46.63
C GLY A 8 -3.80 11.21 -47.04
N LEU A 9 -4.42 10.55 -46.06
CA LEU A 9 -5.83 10.22 -46.11
C LEU A 9 -6.59 11.12 -45.11
N PRO A 10 -7.81 11.57 -45.44
CA PRO A 10 -8.58 12.46 -44.57
C PRO A 10 -8.99 11.76 -43.27
N LEU A 11 -9.01 12.52 -42.17
CA LEU A 11 -9.38 12.12 -40.80
C LEU A 11 -10.84 11.64 -40.59
N GLN A 12 -11.51 11.12 -41.61
CA GLN A 12 -12.95 10.78 -41.54
C GLN A 12 -13.29 9.30 -41.79
N THR A 13 -12.31 8.41 -42.03
CA THR A 13 -12.60 6.99 -42.37
C THR A 13 -12.28 5.94 -41.30
N LEU A 14 -11.87 6.32 -40.08
CA LEU A 14 -11.63 5.34 -38.99
C LEU A 14 -12.78 5.23 -37.98
N ARG A 15 -14.03 5.29 -38.45
CA ARG A 15 -15.19 5.15 -37.55
C ARG A 15 -15.74 3.73 -37.42
N ASN A 16 -15.50 2.82 -38.37
CA ASN A 16 -16.10 1.47 -38.37
C ASN A 16 -15.15 0.39 -38.94
N ALA A 17 -14.07 0.05 -38.23
CA ALA A 17 -13.27 -1.16 -38.52
C ALA A 17 -13.26 -2.05 -37.26
N PRO A 18 -13.53 -3.37 -37.37
CA PRO A 18 -13.50 -4.31 -36.23
C PRO A 18 -12.14 -4.33 -35.49
N ASP A 19 -11.06 -4.03 -36.20
CA ASP A 19 -9.68 -4.09 -35.69
C ASP A 19 -9.30 -2.92 -34.77
N ALA A 20 -10.14 -1.88 -34.66
CA ALA A 20 -9.90 -0.76 -33.73
C ALA A 20 -10.17 -1.13 -32.27
N MET A 21 -10.86 -2.24 -32.01
CA MET A 21 -11.14 -2.74 -30.65
C MET A 21 -9.94 -3.52 -30.09
N GLU A 22 -9.27 -4.36 -30.90
CA GLU A 22 -8.05 -5.09 -30.53
C GLU A 22 -6.92 -4.13 -30.14
N GLY A 23 -6.73 -3.06 -30.93
CA GLY A 23 -5.72 -2.03 -30.66
C GLY A 23 -6.03 -1.12 -29.45
N ARG A 24 -7.29 -1.09 -28.99
CA ARG A 24 -7.68 -0.41 -27.73
C ARG A 24 -7.46 -1.31 -26.52
N ARG A 25 -7.67 -2.63 -26.65
CA ARG A 25 -7.47 -3.61 -25.56
C ARG A 25 -6.04 -3.63 -25.04
N LEU A 26 -5.06 -3.40 -25.92
CA LEU A 26 -3.62 -3.46 -25.62
C LEU A 26 -2.99 -2.15 -25.13
N ARG A 27 -3.71 -1.01 -25.18
CA ARG A 27 -3.20 0.30 -24.71
C ARG A 27 -3.93 0.63 -23.43
N GLY A 28 -3.38 0.29 -22.27
CA GLY A 28 -4.09 0.21 -21.00
C GLY A 28 -4.63 1.51 -20.39
N GLY A 29 -5.41 2.30 -21.13
CA GLY A 29 -6.11 3.50 -20.72
C GLY A 29 -7.06 3.33 -19.53
N VAL A 30 -7.52 4.46 -19.00
CA VAL A 30 -8.79 4.51 -18.26
C VAL A 30 -9.91 4.51 -19.29
N PHE A 31 -10.71 3.45 -19.31
CA PHE A 31 -11.84 3.25 -20.22
C PHE A 31 -13.15 3.42 -19.50
N GLU A 32 -14.17 3.92 -20.18
CA GLU A 32 -15.55 3.82 -19.73
C GLU A 32 -16.16 2.53 -20.29
N ILE A 33 -16.40 1.57 -19.41
CA ILE A 33 -16.92 0.24 -19.74
C ILE A 33 -18.37 0.16 -19.26
N ASP A 34 -19.23 -0.50 -20.03
CA ASP A 34 -20.59 -0.77 -19.55
C ASP A 34 -20.51 -1.72 -18.35
N SER A 35 -21.22 -1.39 -17.27
CA SER A 35 -21.05 -2.07 -15.98
C SER A 35 -21.57 -3.52 -15.97
N ASP A 36 -22.31 -3.91 -17.01
CA ASP A 36 -22.78 -5.25 -17.33
C ASP A 36 -21.72 -6.10 -18.08
N GLN A 37 -20.77 -5.48 -18.77
CA GLN A 37 -19.64 -6.15 -19.43
C GLN A 37 -18.60 -6.65 -18.42
N ILE A 38 -18.69 -6.23 -17.16
CA ILE A 38 -17.76 -6.60 -16.10
C ILE A 38 -18.33 -7.75 -15.28
N GLU A 39 -17.71 -8.90 -15.42
CA GLU A 39 -17.94 -10.08 -14.61
C GLU A 39 -17.29 -9.97 -13.24
N THR A 40 -18.02 -10.41 -12.23
CA THR A 40 -17.54 -10.57 -10.86
C THR A 40 -17.44 -12.05 -10.46
N THR A 41 -17.51 -12.97 -11.42
CA THR A 41 -17.74 -14.40 -11.18
C THR A 41 -16.50 -15.10 -10.63
N GLY A 42 -16.56 -15.52 -9.37
CA GLY A 42 -15.48 -16.18 -8.62
C GLY A 42 -15.91 -16.50 -7.19
N ARG A 43 -16.86 -17.44 -7.07
CA ARG A 43 -17.34 -18.12 -5.84
C ARG A 43 -17.99 -17.27 -4.73
N LEU A 44 -19.28 -17.60 -4.58
CA LEU A 44 -20.24 -17.39 -3.50
C LEU A 44 -20.99 -16.06 -3.47
N ASP A 45 -22.32 -16.24 -3.42
CA ASP A 45 -23.37 -15.23 -3.32
C ASP A 45 -23.06 -14.20 -2.23
N ASP A 46 -22.93 -12.94 -2.64
CA ASP A 46 -23.07 -11.80 -1.74
C ASP A 46 -23.87 -10.68 -2.43
N ARG A 47 -25.08 -11.04 -2.88
CA ARG A 47 -26.18 -10.07 -3.06
C ARG A 47 -26.59 -9.42 -1.72
N LEU A 48 -25.89 -9.72 -0.63
CA LEU A 48 -26.07 -9.19 0.71
C LEU A 48 -25.31 -7.87 0.86
N GLN A 49 -26.04 -6.77 0.65
CA GLN A 49 -25.87 -5.49 1.33
C GLN A 49 -24.44 -4.91 1.39
N ILE A 50 -23.78 -4.81 0.24
CA ILE A 50 -22.66 -3.88 0.12
C ILE A 50 -23.22 -2.46 0.26
N GLY A 51 -23.10 -1.85 1.43
CA GLY A 51 -23.52 -0.46 1.65
C GLY A 51 -22.76 0.50 0.73
N VAL A 52 -23.38 0.90 -0.38
CA VAL A 52 -22.81 1.83 -1.37
C VAL A 52 -23.39 3.24 -1.28
N GLU A 53 -24.36 3.51 -0.40
CA GLU A 53 -25.16 4.75 -0.49
C GLU A 53 -24.37 6.04 -0.41
N GLY A 54 -23.38 6.10 0.49
CA GLY A 54 -22.46 7.24 0.56
C GLY A 54 -21.59 7.40 -0.69
N LEU A 55 -21.12 6.28 -1.27
CA LEU A 55 -20.29 6.29 -2.48
C LEU A 55 -21.14 6.60 -3.72
N LYS A 56 -22.33 6.02 -3.83
CA LYS A 56 -23.35 6.30 -4.84
C LYS A 56 -23.71 7.77 -4.88
N ALA A 57 -24.04 8.37 -3.73
CA ALA A 57 -24.32 9.80 -3.64
C ALA A 57 -23.12 10.67 -4.04
N SER A 58 -21.90 10.24 -3.72
CA SER A 58 -20.68 10.92 -4.15
C SER A 58 -20.47 10.83 -5.67
N ILE A 59 -20.61 9.64 -6.25
CA ILE A 59 -20.44 9.38 -7.69
C ILE A 59 -21.53 10.09 -8.49
N ALA A 60 -22.79 10.05 -8.03
CA ALA A 60 -23.89 10.76 -8.68
C ALA A 60 -23.65 12.28 -8.76
N ARG A 61 -23.03 12.86 -7.73
CA ARG A 61 -22.75 14.31 -7.65
C ARG A 61 -21.46 14.72 -8.37
N ASN A 62 -20.40 13.91 -8.27
CA ASN A 62 -19.05 14.30 -8.66
C ASN A 62 -18.45 13.47 -9.80
N GLY A 63 -19.21 12.50 -10.34
CA GLY A 63 -18.72 11.47 -11.23
C GLY A 63 -17.84 10.42 -10.54
N GLN A 64 -17.55 9.34 -11.26
CA GLN A 64 -16.59 8.35 -10.79
C GLN A 64 -15.17 8.89 -10.93
N ARG A 65 -14.55 9.29 -9.82
CA ARG A 65 -13.20 9.86 -9.84
C ARG A 65 -12.09 8.83 -9.94
N VAL A 66 -12.18 7.77 -9.16
CA VAL A 66 -11.17 6.69 -9.11
C VAL A 66 -11.65 5.54 -10.00
N PRO A 67 -10.87 5.06 -10.97
CA PRO A 67 -11.27 3.92 -11.79
C PRO A 67 -11.26 2.61 -10.99
N ILE A 68 -12.00 1.62 -11.46
CA ILE A 68 -11.85 0.22 -11.02
C ILE A 68 -10.68 -0.43 -11.77
N LEU A 69 -10.23 -1.61 -11.35
CA LEU A 69 -9.23 -2.38 -12.07
C LEU A 69 -9.89 -3.63 -12.63
N VAL A 70 -9.69 -3.89 -13.91
CA VAL A 70 -10.26 -5.05 -14.60
C VAL A 70 -9.23 -5.69 -15.53
N ARG A 71 -9.40 -6.97 -15.80
CA ARG A 71 -8.66 -7.67 -16.86
C ARG A 71 -9.59 -7.99 -18.02
N PRO A 72 -9.10 -7.97 -19.27
CA PRO A 72 -9.91 -8.43 -20.40
C PRO A 72 -10.20 -9.93 -20.27
N LEU A 73 -11.39 -10.32 -20.74
CA LEU A 73 -11.81 -11.69 -21.02
C LEU A 73 -12.16 -11.79 -22.51
N ASP A 74 -12.41 -13.02 -22.98
CA ASP A 74 -12.90 -13.24 -24.33
C ASP A 74 -14.26 -12.54 -24.55
N GLY A 75 -14.49 -12.07 -25.78
CA GLY A 75 -15.81 -11.58 -26.19
C GLY A 75 -16.19 -10.20 -25.63
N ASP A 76 -15.23 -9.29 -25.46
CA ASP A 76 -15.45 -7.91 -24.98
C ASP A 76 -16.02 -7.83 -23.56
N ARG A 77 -15.69 -8.84 -22.74
CA ARG A 77 -16.01 -8.89 -21.33
C ARG A 77 -14.76 -8.63 -20.50
N TYR A 78 -14.98 -8.29 -19.24
CA TYR A 78 -13.90 -7.98 -18.32
C TYR A 78 -14.13 -8.69 -17.00
N SER A 79 -13.08 -9.24 -16.41
CA SER A 79 -13.15 -9.74 -15.03
C SER A 79 -12.74 -8.59 -14.13
N LEU A 80 -13.61 -8.25 -13.18
CA LEU A 80 -13.25 -7.36 -12.09
C LEU A 80 -11.99 -7.94 -11.44
N ILE A 81 -11.02 -7.07 -11.18
CA ILE A 81 -9.88 -7.37 -10.31
C ILE A 81 -10.10 -6.64 -8.99
N TYR A 82 -10.44 -5.35 -9.03
CA TYR A 82 -10.64 -4.54 -7.83
C TYR A 82 -11.71 -3.45 -8.05
N GLY A 83 -12.40 -3.06 -6.98
CA GLY A 83 -13.33 -1.92 -6.98
C GLY A 83 -14.82 -2.29 -6.99
N ARG A 84 -15.19 -3.42 -6.38
CA ARG A 84 -16.56 -3.97 -6.38
C ARG A 84 -17.62 -2.97 -5.91
N ARG A 85 -17.37 -2.22 -4.83
CA ARG A 85 -18.28 -1.15 -4.35
C ARG A 85 -18.54 -0.05 -5.36
N ARG A 86 -17.53 0.28 -6.14
CA ARG A 86 -17.60 1.33 -7.14
C ARG A 86 -18.32 0.83 -8.39
N LEU A 87 -18.04 -0.41 -8.79
CA LEU A 87 -18.81 -1.11 -9.82
C LEU A 87 -20.28 -1.18 -9.43
N GLU A 88 -20.60 -1.59 -8.20
CA GLU A 88 -21.98 -1.72 -7.73
C GLU A 88 -22.68 -0.36 -7.62
N ALA A 89 -22.00 0.68 -7.11
CA ALA A 89 -22.53 2.04 -7.12
C ALA A 89 -22.82 2.54 -8.55
N CYS A 90 -21.94 2.26 -9.51
CA CYS A 90 -22.16 2.60 -10.92
C CYS A 90 -23.30 1.79 -11.55
N ARG A 91 -23.44 0.49 -11.18
CA ARG A 91 -24.57 -0.36 -11.61
C ARG A 91 -25.89 0.15 -11.10
N GLU A 92 -25.99 0.49 -9.82
CA GLU A 92 -27.20 1.07 -9.22
C GLU A 92 -27.57 2.43 -9.83
N LEU A 93 -26.58 3.21 -10.27
CA LEU A 93 -26.78 4.47 -10.98
C LEU A 93 -27.09 4.30 -12.47
N GLY A 94 -26.92 3.10 -13.03
CA GLY A 94 -27.06 2.85 -14.47
C GLY A 94 -26.05 3.59 -15.33
N ILE A 95 -24.84 3.85 -14.81
CA ILE A 95 -23.77 4.56 -15.53
C ILE A 95 -22.64 3.62 -15.94
N LYS A 96 -21.89 4.01 -16.99
CA LYS A 96 -20.62 3.37 -17.34
C LYS A 96 -19.62 3.54 -16.19
N VAL A 97 -18.75 2.55 -16.03
CA VAL A 97 -17.71 2.55 -15.01
C VAL A 97 -16.36 2.85 -15.65
N ARG A 98 -15.64 3.82 -15.08
CA ARG A 98 -14.25 4.10 -15.41
C ARG A 98 -13.40 2.95 -14.87
N ALA A 99 -12.63 2.32 -15.74
CA ALA A 99 -11.84 1.14 -15.44
C ALA A 99 -10.45 1.22 -16.08
N ILE A 100 -9.42 0.84 -15.35
CA ILE A 100 -8.11 0.53 -15.91
C ILE A 100 -8.15 -0.91 -16.38
N VAL A 101 -7.90 -1.13 -17.66
CA VAL A 101 -7.79 -2.48 -18.24
C VAL A 101 -6.33 -2.89 -18.24
N THR A 102 -6.02 -4.03 -17.63
CA THR A 102 -4.65 -4.57 -17.57
C THR A 102 -4.62 -6.07 -17.88
N GLU A 103 -3.70 -6.47 -18.75
CA GLU A 103 -3.31 -7.86 -18.92
C GLU A 103 -2.29 -8.19 -17.84
N ILE A 104 -2.74 -8.78 -16.73
CA ILE A 104 -1.80 -9.29 -15.72
C ILE A 104 -1.17 -10.59 -16.24
N GLU A 105 -0.59 -10.67 -17.42
CA GLU A 105 0.20 -11.86 -17.79
C GLU A 105 1.56 -11.77 -17.11
N GLY A 106 1.73 -12.42 -15.96
CA GLY A 106 3.07 -12.48 -15.36
C GLY A 106 3.16 -12.99 -13.93
N ASP A 107 2.17 -12.73 -13.07
CA ASP A 107 2.27 -13.19 -11.69
C ASP A 107 0.91 -13.63 -11.13
N GLN A 108 0.73 -14.94 -11.07
CA GLN A 108 -0.46 -15.58 -10.51
C GLN A 108 -0.67 -15.16 -9.05
N ALA A 109 0.41 -14.83 -8.32
CA ALA A 109 0.32 -14.37 -6.93
C ALA A 109 -0.27 -12.96 -6.79
N LEU A 110 0.13 -12.00 -7.66
CA LEU A 110 -0.48 -10.67 -7.71
C LEU A 110 -1.95 -10.76 -8.15
N ARG A 111 -2.27 -11.63 -9.11
CA ARG A 111 -3.64 -11.90 -9.52
C ARG A 111 -4.47 -12.41 -8.34
N ASP A 112 -4.01 -13.47 -7.69
CA ASP A 112 -4.75 -14.10 -6.58
C ASP A 112 -4.95 -13.11 -5.43
N GLN A 113 -3.95 -12.28 -5.12
CA GLN A 113 -4.00 -11.27 -4.07
C GLN A 113 -4.94 -10.10 -4.36
N LEU A 114 -4.94 -9.57 -5.60
CA LEU A 114 -5.87 -8.52 -5.98
C LEU A 114 -7.31 -9.04 -6.09
N LEU A 115 -7.49 -10.29 -6.53
CA LEU A 115 -8.78 -10.98 -6.60
C LEU A 115 -9.35 -11.29 -5.21
N GLU A 116 -8.50 -11.63 -4.23
CA GLU A 116 -8.89 -11.93 -2.84
C GLU A 116 -9.47 -10.67 -2.12
N ASN A 117 -9.04 -9.46 -2.51
CA ASN A 117 -9.45 -8.19 -1.89
C ASN A 117 -10.69 -7.51 -2.52
N GLN A 118 -11.42 -8.19 -3.40
CA GLN A 118 -12.56 -7.58 -4.11
C GLN A 118 -13.71 -7.12 -3.22
N GLU A 119 -13.89 -7.69 -2.02
CA GLU A 119 -14.96 -7.30 -1.09
C GLU A 119 -14.74 -5.92 -0.48
N ARG A 120 -13.57 -5.30 -0.67
CA ARG A 120 -13.13 -4.19 0.15
C ARG A 120 -13.31 -2.80 -0.43
N ARG A 121 -13.35 -1.88 0.53
CA ARG A 121 -14.07 -0.61 0.47
C ARG A 121 -13.31 0.52 -0.24
N ASP A 122 -11.98 0.47 -0.29
CA ASP A 122 -11.06 1.31 -1.07
C ASP A 122 -9.66 0.64 -1.08
N LEU A 123 -8.75 1.03 -2.00
CA LEU A 123 -7.41 0.45 -2.15
C LEU A 123 -6.62 0.73 -0.86
N SER A 124 -5.83 -0.23 -0.38
CA SER A 124 -4.87 0.00 0.68
C SER A 124 -3.79 0.99 0.25
N PHE A 125 -2.96 1.45 1.20
CA PHE A 125 -1.85 2.33 0.87
C PHE A 125 -0.91 1.71 -0.17
N ILE A 126 -0.53 0.44 0.03
CA ILE A 126 0.44 -0.22 -0.85
C ILE A 126 -0.19 -0.63 -2.18
N GLU A 127 -1.47 -0.99 -2.21
CA GLU A 127 -2.18 -1.27 -3.47
C GLU A 127 -2.29 -0.01 -4.34
N ARG A 128 -2.58 1.17 -3.75
CA ARG A 128 -2.52 2.44 -4.50
C ARG A 128 -1.12 2.70 -5.06
N ALA A 129 -0.08 2.29 -4.34
CA ALA A 129 1.29 2.47 -4.79
C ALA A 129 1.66 1.54 -5.94
N LEU A 130 1.20 0.28 -5.91
CA LEU A 130 1.34 -0.66 -7.03
C LEU A 130 0.61 -0.16 -8.27
N VAL A 131 -0.64 0.33 -8.12
CA VAL A 131 -1.38 0.91 -9.25
C VAL A 131 -0.69 2.15 -9.78
N ALA A 132 -0.16 3.02 -8.91
CA ALA A 132 0.61 4.20 -9.34
C ALA A 132 1.87 3.81 -10.13
N ALA A 133 2.58 2.77 -9.70
CA ALA A 133 3.75 2.24 -10.39
C ALA A 133 3.36 1.68 -11.76
N ALA A 134 2.33 0.82 -11.81
CA ALA A 134 1.82 0.27 -13.07
C ALA A 134 1.41 1.37 -14.06
N LEU A 135 0.72 2.42 -13.61
CA LEU A 135 0.31 3.54 -14.48
C LEU A 135 1.49 4.34 -15.04
N LEU A 136 2.62 4.41 -14.33
CA LEU A 136 3.84 5.09 -14.81
C LEU A 136 4.73 4.21 -15.67
N ASP A 137 4.83 2.93 -15.34
CA ASP A 137 5.82 2.04 -15.96
C ASP A 137 5.21 1.32 -17.19
N GLY A 138 3.87 1.21 -17.25
CA GLY A 138 3.15 0.62 -18.36
C GLY A 138 2.66 1.63 -19.41
N ASP A 139 2.06 1.11 -20.49
CA ASP A 139 1.45 1.91 -21.56
C ASP A 139 0.00 2.32 -21.26
N HIS A 140 -0.29 2.47 -19.97
CA HIS A 140 -1.64 2.73 -19.48
C HIS A 140 -2.08 4.17 -19.65
N LEU A 141 -1.13 5.09 -19.68
CA LEU A 141 -1.37 6.50 -19.96
C LEU A 141 -0.71 6.85 -21.29
N ASN A 142 -1.30 7.83 -21.97
CA ASN A 142 -0.61 8.42 -23.12
C ASN A 142 0.73 9.02 -22.65
N GLU A 143 1.69 9.16 -23.57
CA GLU A 143 3.06 9.56 -23.23
C GLU A 143 3.11 10.89 -22.45
N ALA A 144 2.18 11.82 -22.71
CA ALA A 144 2.09 13.09 -22.01
C ALA A 144 1.51 12.98 -20.59
N GLU A 145 0.63 12.00 -20.34
CA GLU A 145 -0.03 11.75 -19.06
C GLU A 145 0.75 10.80 -18.16
N ARG A 146 1.73 10.05 -18.69
CA ARG A 146 2.63 9.15 -17.95
C ARG A 146 3.64 9.93 -17.10
N THR A 147 3.11 10.72 -16.20
CA THR A 147 3.81 11.61 -15.27
C THR A 147 3.15 11.50 -13.90
N ASN A 148 3.87 11.89 -12.84
CA ASN A 148 3.31 11.89 -11.49
C ASN A 148 2.02 12.73 -11.40
N LYS A 149 1.90 13.78 -12.21
CA LYS A 149 0.71 14.62 -12.31
C LYS A 149 -0.46 13.87 -12.93
N GLY A 150 -0.28 13.21 -14.08
CA GLY A 150 -1.37 12.45 -14.71
C GLY A 150 -1.84 11.28 -13.84
N VAL A 151 -0.91 10.57 -13.19
CA VAL A 151 -1.25 9.52 -12.22
C VAL A 151 -1.98 10.08 -11.00
N ALA A 152 -1.61 11.28 -10.53
CA ALA A 152 -2.28 11.95 -9.42
C ALA A 152 -3.73 12.31 -9.76
N GLU A 153 -4.00 12.72 -11.00
CA GLU A 153 -5.37 12.98 -11.48
C GLU A 153 -6.20 11.68 -11.54
N VAL A 154 -5.61 10.57 -12.01
CA VAL A 154 -6.29 9.26 -12.09
C VAL A 154 -6.62 8.68 -10.71
N LEU A 155 -5.67 8.77 -9.77
CA LEU A 155 -5.84 8.22 -8.42
C LEU A 155 -6.47 9.21 -7.43
N ASN A 156 -6.77 10.44 -7.88
CA ASN A 156 -7.26 11.54 -7.05
C ASN A 156 -6.34 11.78 -5.82
N LEU A 157 -5.05 11.92 -6.11
CA LEU A 157 -3.99 12.23 -5.16
C LEU A 157 -3.33 13.56 -5.53
N THR A 158 -2.38 13.99 -4.71
CA THR A 158 -1.45 15.05 -5.11
C THR A 158 -0.25 14.43 -5.82
N GLU A 159 0.44 15.21 -6.65
CA GLU A 159 1.70 14.79 -7.30
C GLU A 159 2.76 14.35 -6.27
N ALA A 160 2.82 15.06 -5.14
CA ALA A 160 3.66 14.67 -4.00
C ALA A 160 3.20 13.34 -3.38
N GLY A 161 1.89 13.08 -3.31
CA GLY A 161 1.34 11.82 -2.84
C GLY A 161 1.71 10.64 -3.74
N VAL A 162 1.66 10.81 -5.06
CA VAL A 162 2.12 9.82 -6.03
C VAL A 162 3.61 9.56 -5.88
N SER A 163 4.42 10.63 -5.79
CA SER A 163 5.87 10.51 -5.57
C SER A 163 6.20 9.71 -4.30
N GLN A 164 5.44 9.93 -3.21
CA GLN A 164 5.60 9.18 -1.96
C GLN A 164 5.25 7.71 -2.10
N LEU A 165 4.12 7.39 -2.74
CA LEU A 165 3.70 6.00 -2.99
C LEU A 165 4.78 5.24 -3.78
N LEU A 166 5.23 5.81 -4.89
CA LEU A 166 6.24 5.20 -5.76
C LEU A 166 7.57 5.02 -5.04
N SER A 167 7.96 6.00 -4.21
CA SER A 167 9.18 5.92 -3.42
C SER A 167 9.17 4.74 -2.45
N VAL A 168 8.01 4.39 -1.87
CA VAL A 168 7.87 3.21 -1.01
C VAL A 168 8.02 1.93 -1.82
N VAL A 169 7.22 1.75 -2.87
CA VAL A 169 7.22 0.49 -3.65
C VAL A 169 8.60 0.21 -4.24
N ARG A 170 9.26 1.23 -4.81
CA ARG A 170 10.60 1.07 -5.40
C ARG A 170 11.67 0.74 -4.36
N ALA A 171 11.58 1.29 -3.15
CA ALA A 171 12.56 1.03 -2.10
C ALA A 171 12.34 -0.32 -1.41
N VAL A 172 11.08 -0.70 -1.17
CA VAL A 172 10.74 -2.00 -0.58
C VAL A 172 10.98 -3.13 -1.57
N GLY A 173 10.71 -2.90 -2.85
CA GLY A 173 10.78 -3.90 -3.91
C GLY A 173 9.42 -4.54 -4.16
N GLU A 174 9.09 -4.76 -5.42
CA GLU A 174 7.81 -5.31 -5.84
C GLU A 174 7.58 -6.72 -5.27
N ASP A 175 8.56 -7.62 -5.39
CA ASP A 175 8.48 -8.99 -4.89
C ASP A 175 8.11 -9.07 -3.40
N LEU A 176 8.71 -8.21 -2.57
CA LEU A 176 8.43 -8.16 -1.14
C LEU A 176 7.04 -7.55 -0.85
N VAL A 177 6.64 -6.53 -1.61
CA VAL A 177 5.29 -5.97 -1.51
C VAL A 177 4.23 -7.02 -1.86
N LEU A 178 4.45 -7.78 -2.93
CA LEU A 178 3.57 -8.87 -3.36
C LEU A 178 3.52 -9.98 -2.32
N ALA A 179 4.67 -10.40 -1.78
CA ALA A 179 4.73 -11.41 -0.74
C ALA A 179 4.01 -10.98 0.56
N ILE A 180 4.12 -9.70 0.94
CA ILE A 180 3.46 -9.17 2.13
C ILE A 180 1.94 -9.17 2.01
N GLY A 181 1.40 -8.69 0.89
CA GLY A 181 -0.04 -8.48 0.79
C GLY A 181 -0.48 -7.03 0.79
N ALA A 182 -1.80 -6.83 0.73
CA ALA A 182 -2.40 -5.50 0.74
C ALA A 182 -2.26 -4.78 2.09
N ALA A 183 -2.08 -5.52 3.18
CA ALA A 183 -1.82 -5.00 4.52
C ALA A 183 -2.71 -3.77 4.87
N PRO A 184 -4.04 -3.91 4.81
CA PRO A 184 -5.03 -2.82 4.97
C PRO A 184 -4.95 -2.09 6.31
N GLY A 185 -4.60 -2.78 7.39
CA GLY A 185 -4.41 -2.19 8.72
C GLY A 185 -3.08 -1.43 8.84
N ILE A 186 -2.23 -1.50 7.82
CA ILE A 186 -0.92 -0.89 7.78
C ILE A 186 -0.95 0.41 6.97
N GLY A 187 -1.01 1.52 7.69
CA GLY A 187 -0.94 2.85 7.11
C GLY A 187 0.47 3.25 6.64
N ARG A 188 0.52 4.37 5.90
CA ARG A 188 1.75 4.99 5.37
C ARG A 188 2.94 5.05 6.35
N PRO A 189 2.79 5.47 7.62
CA PRO A 189 3.94 5.65 8.51
C PRO A 189 4.79 4.39 8.69
N ARG A 190 4.15 3.22 8.75
CA ARG A 190 4.83 1.92 8.89
C ARG A 190 5.53 1.49 7.61
N TRP A 191 4.92 1.73 6.45
CA TRP A 191 5.56 1.47 5.16
C TRP A 191 6.81 2.33 4.94
N GLU A 192 6.78 3.60 5.34
CA GLU A 192 7.96 4.48 5.33
C GLU A 192 9.05 4.03 6.32
N GLU A 193 8.65 3.45 7.46
CA GLU A 193 9.59 2.84 8.40
C GLU A 193 10.30 1.64 7.77
N LEU A 194 9.56 0.71 7.15
CA LEU A 194 10.12 -0.44 6.46
C LEU A 194 11.09 0.00 5.35
N LYS A 195 10.68 0.95 4.51
CA LYS A 195 11.54 1.55 3.48
C LYS A 195 12.86 2.07 4.05
N LYS A 196 12.84 2.78 5.18
CA LYS A 196 14.06 3.32 5.80
C LYS A 196 15.00 2.22 6.28
N LEU A 197 14.46 1.15 6.86
CA LEU A 197 15.25 0.02 7.35
C LEU A 197 15.93 -0.72 6.20
N LEU A 198 15.19 -0.96 5.10
CA LEU A 198 15.73 -1.65 3.92
C LEU A 198 16.80 -0.80 3.21
N ALA A 199 16.62 0.51 3.14
CA ALA A 199 17.60 1.42 2.55
C ALA A 199 18.90 1.52 3.37
N ALA A 200 18.83 1.38 4.70
CA ALA A 200 19.98 1.51 5.59
C ALA A 200 20.85 0.24 5.67
N ALA A 201 20.27 -0.92 5.38
CA ALA A 201 20.91 -2.21 5.61
C ALA A 201 21.47 -2.87 4.33
N ASP A 202 21.24 -2.27 3.15
CA ASP A 202 21.38 -2.95 1.85
C ASP A 202 20.82 -4.38 1.91
N ALA A 203 19.66 -4.51 2.56
CA ALA A 203 19.19 -5.79 3.04
C ALA A 203 18.78 -6.68 1.87
N ASP A 204 19.26 -7.92 1.92
CA ASP A 204 18.74 -8.99 1.08
C ASP A 204 17.23 -9.17 1.38
N ARG A 205 16.43 -9.13 0.30
CA ARG A 205 14.96 -9.16 0.37
C ARG A 205 14.43 -10.58 0.30
N ASP A 206 15.20 -11.55 -0.20
CA ASP A 206 14.75 -12.94 -0.38
C ASP A 206 14.34 -13.62 0.94
N PRO A 207 15.06 -13.42 2.07
CA PRO A 207 14.63 -13.95 3.36
C PRO A 207 13.32 -13.32 3.86
N LEU A 208 13.09 -12.04 3.55
CA LEU A 208 11.89 -11.30 3.96
C LEU A 208 10.67 -11.72 3.12
N VAL A 209 10.87 -11.95 1.82
CA VAL A 209 9.85 -12.53 0.91
C VAL A 209 9.43 -13.91 1.41
N SER A 210 10.40 -14.77 1.72
CA SER A 210 10.16 -16.12 2.24
C SER A 210 9.41 -16.09 3.57
N LEU A 211 9.77 -15.17 4.47
CA LEU A 211 9.09 -14.97 5.74
C LEU A 211 7.63 -14.54 5.54
N ALA A 212 7.37 -13.56 4.68
CA ALA A 212 6.02 -13.06 4.41
C ALA A 212 5.11 -14.18 3.89
N ASN A 213 5.59 -14.96 2.91
CA ASN A 213 4.86 -16.09 2.36
C ASN A 213 4.56 -17.16 3.42
N ASN A 214 5.54 -17.51 4.26
CA ASN A 214 5.33 -18.47 5.35
C ASN A 214 4.26 -17.99 6.35
N ILE A 215 4.28 -16.70 6.72
CA ILE A 215 3.28 -16.16 7.63
C ILE A 215 1.86 -16.27 7.04
N LYS A 216 1.71 -15.97 5.74
CA LYS A 216 0.42 -16.09 5.03
C LYS A 216 -0.07 -17.55 4.95
N THR A 217 0.83 -18.52 4.79
CA THR A 217 0.46 -19.95 4.74
C THR A 217 0.16 -20.55 6.11
N THR A 218 0.88 -20.12 7.14
CA THR A 218 0.83 -20.75 8.48
C THR A 218 -0.28 -20.17 9.36
N HIS A 219 -0.70 -18.92 9.12
CA HIS A 219 -1.76 -18.29 9.91
C HIS A 219 -3.14 -18.59 9.34
N SER A 220 -4.01 -19.13 10.18
CA SER A 220 -5.45 -19.14 9.93
C SER A 220 -6.03 -17.73 10.15
N GLY A 221 -6.92 -17.31 9.25
CA GLY A 221 -7.51 -15.97 9.22
C GLY A 221 -7.94 -15.60 7.82
N ASP A 222 -8.61 -14.46 7.69
CA ASP A 222 -8.89 -13.87 6.37
C ASP A 222 -7.60 -13.35 5.71
N ALA A 223 -7.70 -13.02 4.41
CA ALA A 223 -6.59 -12.52 3.59
C ALA A 223 -5.85 -11.33 4.19
N ASP A 224 -6.61 -10.49 4.90
CA ASP A 224 -6.20 -9.19 5.36
C ASP A 224 -5.47 -9.28 6.68
N GLU A 225 -6.01 -10.06 7.61
CA GLU A 225 -5.32 -10.42 8.84
C GLU A 225 -3.99 -11.12 8.54
N LYS A 226 -3.96 -12.00 7.53
CA LYS A 226 -2.73 -12.64 7.07
C LYS A 226 -1.73 -11.62 6.54
N SER A 227 -2.18 -10.69 5.70
CA SER A 227 -1.33 -9.65 5.11
C SER A 227 -0.80 -8.65 6.14
N ASP A 228 -1.63 -8.23 7.09
CA ASP A 228 -1.23 -7.36 8.20
C ASP A 228 -0.19 -8.06 9.09
N LYS A 229 -0.39 -9.35 9.40
CA LYS A 229 0.58 -10.16 10.17
C LYS A 229 1.89 -10.36 9.41
N ALA A 230 1.83 -10.63 8.11
CA ALA A 230 3.01 -10.77 7.25
C ALA A 230 3.84 -9.47 7.26
N PHE A 231 3.18 -8.31 7.12
CA PHE A 231 3.85 -7.02 7.20
C PHE A 231 4.56 -6.84 8.55
N LEU A 232 3.88 -7.08 9.68
CA LEU A 232 4.45 -6.90 11.01
C LEU A 232 5.65 -7.82 11.27
N ALA A 233 5.60 -9.06 10.77
CA ALA A 233 6.71 -10.01 10.86
C ALA A 233 7.92 -9.53 10.05
N VAL A 234 7.71 -9.07 8.81
CA VAL A 234 8.77 -8.51 7.96
C VAL A 234 9.39 -7.28 8.61
N LEU A 235 8.59 -6.34 9.11
CA LEU A 235 9.09 -5.14 9.77
C LEU A 235 9.94 -5.49 10.99
N SER A 236 9.47 -6.42 11.83
CA SER A 236 10.20 -6.89 13.01
C SER A 236 11.50 -7.63 12.67
N SER A 237 11.56 -8.29 11.52
CA SER A 237 12.77 -8.94 11.00
C SER A 237 13.76 -7.89 10.48
N ALA A 238 13.30 -6.94 9.68
CA ALA A 238 14.12 -5.85 9.14
C ALA A 238 14.73 -4.97 10.25
N GLN A 239 14.00 -4.73 11.34
CA GLN A 239 14.51 -4.04 12.53
C GLN A 239 15.66 -4.80 13.23
N ARG A 240 15.65 -6.14 13.17
CA ARG A 240 16.68 -7.00 13.79
C ARG A 240 17.92 -7.16 12.90
N SER A 241 17.75 -7.12 11.58
CA SER A 241 18.84 -7.26 10.59
C SER A 241 19.53 -5.94 10.24
N GLY A 242 19.01 -4.79 10.67
CA GLY A 242 19.67 -3.50 10.47
C GLY A 242 21.00 -3.40 11.21
N PRO A 243 21.91 -2.48 10.81
CA PRO A 243 23.08 -2.15 11.62
C PRO A 243 22.59 -1.81 13.04
N PRO A 244 23.32 -2.23 14.09
CA PRO A 244 22.83 -2.11 15.46
C PRO A 244 22.38 -0.68 15.69
N LEU A 245 21.10 -0.53 16.07
CA LEU A 245 20.56 0.70 16.62
C LEU A 245 21.60 1.22 17.61
N HIS A 246 22.27 2.32 17.24
CA HIS A 246 23.46 2.83 17.91
C HIS A 246 23.30 2.76 19.44
N ASN A 247 24.20 2.02 20.09
CA ASN A 247 24.39 1.94 21.53
C ASN A 247 23.10 1.97 22.37
N ARG A 248 22.36 0.85 22.41
CA ARG A 248 21.70 0.51 23.68
C ARG A 248 22.79 0.00 24.63
N PRO A 249 23.14 0.70 25.73
CA PRO A 249 23.88 0.07 26.79
C PRO A 249 23.07 -1.14 27.30
N PRO A 250 23.75 -2.20 27.78
CA PRO A 250 23.09 -3.43 28.18
C PRO A 250 21.98 -3.12 29.21
N ALA A 251 20.83 -3.78 29.07
CA ALA A 251 19.76 -3.67 30.05
C ALA A 251 20.33 -4.03 31.43
N VAL A 252 20.39 -3.06 32.33
CA VAL A 252 20.91 -3.27 33.69
C VAL A 252 19.75 -3.79 34.53
N LEU A 253 19.90 -5.02 35.04
CA LEU A 253 18.96 -5.63 35.97
C LEU A 253 19.18 -5.01 37.35
N ILE A 254 18.18 -4.31 37.89
CA ILE A 254 18.27 -3.66 39.21
C ILE A 254 17.68 -4.60 40.27
N PRO A 255 18.48 -5.16 41.19
CA PRO A 255 17.98 -6.04 42.24
C PRO A 255 17.04 -5.29 43.21
N GLY A 256 15.87 -5.88 43.49
CA GLY A 256 14.91 -5.36 44.48
C GLY A 256 13.70 -4.58 43.91
N ILE A 257 13.63 -4.33 42.60
CA ILE A 257 12.52 -3.60 41.94
C ILE A 257 11.63 -4.54 41.08
N GLY A 258 11.87 -5.86 41.10
CA GLY A 258 11.27 -6.81 40.14
C GLY A 258 11.99 -6.77 38.79
N ALA A 259 11.51 -7.48 37.75
CA ALA A 259 12.17 -7.49 36.42
C ALA A 259 12.02 -6.13 35.70
N ALA A 260 12.68 -5.11 36.22
CA ALA A 260 12.76 -3.79 35.62
C ALA A 260 13.87 -3.81 34.56
N MET A 261 13.50 -3.81 33.27
CA MET A 261 14.46 -3.58 32.20
C MET A 261 14.56 -2.07 31.96
N VAL A 262 15.74 -1.52 32.22
CA VAL A 262 16.05 -0.11 31.91
C VAL A 262 16.91 -0.06 30.67
N ALA A 263 16.41 0.58 29.61
CA ALA A 263 17.20 0.94 28.45
C ALA A 263 17.42 2.45 28.44
N THR A 264 18.65 2.88 28.17
CA THR A 264 18.99 4.31 28.13
C THR A 264 19.49 4.68 26.75
N GLY A 265 19.19 5.90 26.31
CA GLY A 265 19.61 6.42 25.01
C GLY A 265 20.01 7.88 25.13
N ARG A 266 21.09 8.28 24.45
CA ARG A 266 21.56 9.66 24.42
C ARG A 266 21.71 10.15 22.99
N ARG A 267 21.07 11.27 22.66
CA ARG A 267 21.21 11.95 21.37
C ARG A 267 21.34 13.46 21.58
N GLY A 268 22.55 13.99 21.44
CA GLY A 268 22.82 15.40 21.70
C GLY A 268 22.52 15.80 23.15
N LYS A 269 21.63 16.77 23.36
CA LYS A 269 21.14 17.22 24.69
C LYS A 269 19.97 16.39 25.23
N GLN A 270 19.48 15.41 24.47
CA GLN A 270 18.34 14.59 24.86
C GLN A 270 18.83 13.26 25.45
N PHE A 271 18.32 12.91 26.63
CA PHE A 271 18.50 11.62 27.29
C PHE A 271 17.12 10.97 27.45
N THR A 272 16.99 9.71 27.05
CA THR A 272 15.75 8.94 27.14
C THR A 272 15.99 7.73 28.04
N LEU A 273 15.08 7.52 28.99
CA LEU A 273 15.05 6.39 29.92
C LEU A 273 13.77 5.58 29.64
N ASP A 274 13.92 4.39 29.08
CA ASP A 274 12.82 3.45 28.88
C ASP A 274 12.84 2.45 30.05
N LEU A 275 11.78 2.43 30.85
CA LEU A 275 11.61 1.50 31.96
C LEU A 275 10.44 0.57 31.70
N ARG A 276 10.68 -0.73 31.77
CA ARG A 276 9.63 -1.76 31.78
C ARG A 276 9.68 -2.48 33.11
N ALA A 277 8.65 -2.36 33.94
CA ALA A 277 8.50 -3.10 35.18
C ALA A 277 7.32 -4.07 35.10
N GLU A 278 7.40 -5.17 35.84
CA GLU A 278 6.30 -6.15 35.94
C GLU A 278 5.13 -5.62 36.77
N ASP A 279 5.39 -4.77 37.77
CA ASP A 279 4.37 -4.17 38.61
C ASP A 279 3.91 -2.80 38.05
N SER A 280 2.66 -2.76 37.59
CA SER A 280 2.03 -1.54 37.08
C SER A 280 1.86 -0.45 38.15
N ASN A 281 1.74 -0.80 39.43
CA ASN A 281 1.62 0.18 40.51
C ASN A 281 2.90 1.00 40.68
N PHE A 282 4.06 0.35 40.48
CA PHE A 282 5.34 1.03 40.51
C PHE A 282 5.50 2.01 39.34
N VAL A 283 5.03 1.63 38.14
CA VAL A 283 5.04 2.52 36.96
C VAL A 283 4.19 3.76 37.22
N SER A 284 2.96 3.60 37.73
CA SER A 284 2.08 4.74 38.05
C SER A 284 2.62 5.62 39.17
N TRP A 285 3.25 5.03 40.19
CA TRP A 285 3.93 5.81 41.23
C TRP A 285 5.10 6.63 40.67
N LEU A 286 5.92 6.01 39.80
CA LEU A 286 7.06 6.67 39.19
C LEU A 286 6.62 7.83 38.28
N GLU A 287 5.56 7.66 37.50
CA GLU A 287 4.98 8.73 36.68
C GLU A 287 4.55 9.94 37.52
N GLY A 288 3.91 9.71 38.67
CA GLY A 288 3.49 10.78 39.57
C GLY A 288 4.64 11.51 40.27
N ASN A 289 5.77 10.83 40.51
CA ASN A 289 6.90 11.37 41.25
C ASN A 289 8.07 11.82 40.35
N ALA A 290 8.04 11.50 39.06
CA ALA A 290 9.12 11.79 38.11
C ALA A 290 9.57 13.27 38.09
N PRO A 291 8.68 14.29 38.08
CA PRO A 291 9.12 15.68 38.05
C PRO A 291 10.00 16.06 39.24
N GLN A 292 9.64 15.60 40.43
CA GLN A 292 10.38 15.90 41.66
C GLN A 292 11.71 15.14 41.71
N LEU A 293 11.70 13.84 41.39
CA LEU A 293 12.90 13.01 41.37
C LEU A 293 13.95 13.54 40.37
N ILE A 294 13.51 14.00 39.19
CA ILE A 294 14.42 14.59 38.20
C ILE A 294 15.02 15.92 38.71
N ALA A 295 14.23 16.74 39.41
CA ALA A 295 14.72 17.97 40.01
C ALA A 295 15.76 17.69 41.11
N GLU A 296 15.52 16.70 41.97
CA GLU A 296 16.44 16.28 43.03
C GLU A 296 17.76 15.73 42.45
N LEU A 297 17.69 14.93 41.40
CA LEU A 297 18.89 14.42 40.71
C LEU A 297 19.72 15.54 40.10
N HIS A 298 19.08 16.54 39.51
CA HIS A 298 19.76 17.70 38.94
C HIS A 298 20.46 18.55 40.00
N GLU A 299 19.80 18.79 41.14
CA GLU A 299 20.41 19.50 42.27
C GLU A 299 21.56 18.72 42.90
N ARG A 300 21.44 17.40 43.00
CA ARG A 300 22.54 16.53 43.46
C ARG A 300 23.74 16.58 42.52
N TRP A 301 23.51 16.59 41.20
CA TRP A 301 24.58 16.72 40.22
C TRP A 301 25.29 18.07 40.33
N LYS A 302 24.55 19.18 40.44
CA LYS A 302 25.15 20.51 40.65
C LYS A 302 26.08 20.55 41.86
N ARG A 303 25.65 19.95 42.98
CA ARG A 303 26.45 19.88 44.22
C ARG A 303 27.65 18.94 44.13
N SER A 304 27.75 18.12 43.09
CA SER A 304 28.90 17.23 42.87
C SER A 304 29.95 17.84 41.93
N GLU A 305 29.67 19.00 41.34
CA GLU A 305 30.62 19.79 40.54
C GLU A 305 31.26 20.95 41.33
N ASP A 306 30.81 21.19 42.58
CA ASP A 306 31.47 22.02 43.60
C ASP A 306 32.43 21.16 44.45
#